data_AF-A0A6C2DZI6-F1
#
_entry.id   AF-A0A6C2DZI6-F1
#
_cell.length_a   1.000
_cell.length_b   1.000
_cell.length_c   1.000
_cell.angle_alpha   90.00
_cell.angle_beta   90.00
_cell.angle_gamma   90.00
#
_symmetry.space_group_name_H-M   'P 1'
#
loop_
_entity.id
_entity.type
_entity.pdbx_description
1 polymer ?
#
loop_
_entity_poly.entity_id
_entity_poly.type
_entity_poly.pdbx_seq_one_letter_code
_entity_poly.pdbx_strand_id
1 'polypeptide(L)'
;MSLAKFIYPSQKLLAIALINLLINLFCLLGCLAIAIPPAWATSFAVRVFDGDNITLIDRGIKTKVHLACIDAPELLQAEGEHARKVLQNVLDDEEIAVKVFKKDKFGRYYGEVLAGGQNANKVMVSLGLAHYDRLQEKDCSEYEAIEQKAQSDRLGIWANGTEVILPSQFRREHKLLGVGY
;
A
#
# COMPACT_ATOMS: atom_id res chain seq x y z
N MET A 1 24.52 -76.35 -8.03
CA MET A 1 23.46 -75.32 -8.23
C MET A 1 23.97 -74.03 -7.60
N SER A 2 24.30 -73.01 -8.42
CA SER A 2 25.14 -71.87 -8.00
C SER A 2 24.34 -70.81 -7.23
N LEU A 3 24.71 -70.60 -5.95
CA LEU A 3 24.17 -69.57 -5.05
C LEU A 3 24.37 -68.13 -5.56
N ALA A 4 25.26 -67.92 -6.54
CA ALA A 4 25.58 -66.61 -7.08
C ALA A 4 24.41 -65.94 -7.84
N LYS A 5 23.43 -66.72 -8.34
CA LYS A 5 22.27 -66.16 -9.06
C LYS A 5 21.21 -65.55 -8.14
N PHE A 6 21.22 -65.86 -6.85
CA PHE A 6 20.20 -65.39 -5.90
C PHE A 6 20.58 -64.08 -5.17
N ILE A 7 21.87 -63.75 -5.13
CA ILE A 7 22.42 -62.54 -4.47
C ILE A 7 22.41 -61.32 -5.41
N TYR A 8 22.48 -61.55 -6.72
CA TYR A 8 22.47 -60.51 -7.75
C TYR A 8 21.16 -59.68 -7.85
N PRO A 9 19.94 -60.25 -7.72
CA PRO A 9 18.71 -59.47 -7.79
C PRO A 9 18.46 -58.58 -6.56
N SER A 10 18.89 -58.99 -5.36
CA SER A 10 18.70 -58.20 -4.13
C SER A 10 19.54 -56.91 -4.11
N GLN A 11 20.77 -56.96 -4.63
CA GLN A 11 21.61 -55.77 -4.77
C GLN A 11 21.06 -54.75 -5.79
N LYS A 12 20.39 -55.21 -6.86
CA LYS A 12 19.71 -54.33 -7.83
C LYS A 12 18.50 -53.61 -7.24
N LEU A 13 17.70 -54.31 -6.44
CA LEU A 13 16.55 -53.72 -5.73
C LEU A 13 16.98 -52.66 -4.72
N LEU A 14 18.06 -52.92 -3.96
CA LEU A 14 18.68 -51.96 -3.04
C LEU A 14 19.20 -50.71 -3.79
N ALA A 15 19.87 -50.89 -4.94
CA ALA A 15 20.37 -49.78 -5.74
C ALA A 15 19.23 -48.89 -6.29
N ILE A 16 18.14 -49.48 -6.79
CA ILE A 16 16.97 -48.72 -7.27
C ILE A 16 16.29 -47.96 -6.13
N ALA A 17 16.15 -48.57 -4.95
CA ALA A 17 15.59 -47.91 -3.77
C ALA A 17 16.45 -46.71 -3.32
N LEU A 18 17.77 -46.84 -3.34
CA LEU A 18 18.70 -45.75 -3.04
C LEU A 18 18.62 -44.62 -4.08
N ILE A 19 18.54 -44.94 -5.37
CA ILE A 19 18.39 -43.93 -6.43
C ILE A 19 17.08 -43.16 -6.26
N ASN A 20 15.96 -43.84 -6.01
CA ASN A 20 14.68 -43.19 -5.77
C ASN A 20 14.69 -42.34 -4.49
N LEU A 21 15.36 -42.78 -3.43
CA LEU A 21 15.53 -41.99 -2.21
C LEU A 21 16.34 -40.71 -2.47
N LEU A 22 17.43 -40.83 -3.25
CA LEU A 22 18.26 -39.68 -3.62
C LEU A 22 17.50 -38.70 -4.53
N ILE A 23 16.70 -39.18 -5.47
CA ILE A 23 15.83 -38.34 -6.31
C ILE A 23 14.80 -37.60 -5.45
N ASN A 24 14.11 -38.30 -4.54
CA ASN A 24 13.14 -37.66 -3.66
C ASN A 24 13.79 -36.62 -2.74
N LEU A 25 14.98 -36.92 -2.19
CA LEU A 25 15.72 -35.98 -1.36
C LEU A 25 16.17 -34.75 -2.16
N PHE A 26 16.63 -34.94 -3.39
CA PHE A 26 17.00 -33.85 -4.29
C PHE A 26 15.80 -32.98 -4.66
N CYS A 27 14.64 -33.57 -4.94
CA CYS A 27 13.40 -32.83 -5.18
C CYS A 27 12.94 -32.05 -3.92
N LEU A 28 13.05 -32.64 -2.73
CA LEU A 28 12.69 -31.97 -1.48
C LEU A 28 13.58 -30.75 -1.21
N LEU A 29 14.89 -30.89 -1.44
CA LEU A 29 15.86 -29.81 -1.29
C LEU A 29 15.64 -28.70 -2.33
N GLY A 30 15.29 -29.05 -3.57
CA GLY A 30 14.93 -28.10 -4.62
C GLY A 30 13.69 -27.27 -4.29
N CYS A 31 12.63 -27.90 -3.77
CA CYS A 31 11.41 -27.19 -3.34
C CYS A 31 11.66 -26.23 -2.18
N LEU A 32 12.54 -26.58 -1.23
CA LEU A 32 12.85 -25.75 -0.07
C LEU A 32 13.58 -24.45 -0.46
N ALA A 33 14.41 -24.49 -1.52
CA ALA A 33 15.13 -23.32 -2.00
C ALA A 33 14.25 -22.27 -2.69
N ILE A 34 13.07 -22.65 -3.19
CA ILE A 34 12.13 -21.76 -3.88
C ILE A 34 11.20 -21.03 -2.88
N ALA A 35 11.03 -21.57 -1.67
CA ALA A 35 10.13 -21.03 -0.65
C ALA A 35 10.72 -19.84 0.14
N ILE A 36 11.99 -19.50 -0.06
CA ILE A 36 12.62 -18.38 0.63
C ILE A 36 12.49 -17.14 -0.26
N PRO A 37 11.66 -16.16 0.11
CA PRO A 37 11.63 -14.89 -0.63
C PRO A 37 13.05 -14.31 -0.61
N PRO A 38 13.53 -13.76 -1.73
CA PRO A 38 14.88 -13.27 -1.81
C PRO A 38 15.10 -12.17 -0.76
N ALA A 39 16.33 -12.04 -0.25
CA ALA A 39 16.66 -11.08 0.81
C ALA A 39 16.38 -9.59 0.46
N TRP A 40 16.15 -9.30 -0.83
CA TRP A 40 15.73 -7.99 -1.33
C TRP A 40 14.21 -7.81 -1.40
N ALA A 41 13.42 -8.88 -1.26
CA ALA A 41 11.98 -8.79 -1.09
C ALA A 41 11.69 -8.30 0.34
N THR A 42 11.88 -7.00 0.56
CA THR A 42 11.42 -6.31 1.76
C THR A 42 9.91 -6.20 1.71
N SER A 43 9.22 -6.90 2.60
CA SER A 43 7.81 -6.62 2.90
C SER A 43 7.75 -5.33 3.71
N PHE A 44 7.65 -4.17 3.05
CA PHE A 44 7.19 -2.98 3.75
C PHE A 44 5.67 -3.10 3.90
N ALA A 45 5.13 -2.70 5.05
CA ALA A 45 3.69 -2.66 5.28
C ALA A 45 3.20 -1.22 5.24
N VAL A 46 2.05 -1.00 4.61
CA VAL A 46 1.37 0.30 4.58
C VAL A 46 0.19 0.26 5.54
N ARG A 47 0.13 1.21 6.46
CA ARG A 47 -1.05 1.43 7.30
C ARG A 47 -1.71 2.75 6.91
N VAL A 48 -2.96 2.68 6.48
CA VAL A 48 -3.76 3.87 6.17
C VAL A 48 -4.57 4.30 7.40
N PHE A 49 -4.35 5.53 7.84
CA PHE A 49 -5.05 6.12 8.99
C PHE A 49 -6.39 6.72 8.54
N ASP A 50 -6.38 7.57 7.53
CA ASP A 50 -7.54 8.20 6.90
C ASP A 50 -7.29 8.37 5.37
N GLY A 51 -8.04 9.24 4.69
CA GLY A 51 -7.93 9.43 3.24
C GLY A 51 -6.68 10.16 2.74
N ASP A 52 -5.82 10.69 3.62
CA ASP A 52 -4.58 11.39 3.24
C ASP A 52 -3.39 11.17 4.19
N ASN A 53 -3.52 10.30 5.20
CA ASN A 53 -2.46 9.98 6.16
C ASN A 53 -2.13 8.49 6.18
N ILE A 54 -0.86 8.18 5.95
CA ILE A 54 -0.34 6.81 5.96
C ILE A 54 0.88 6.66 6.86
N THR A 55 1.15 5.42 7.28
CA THR A 55 2.40 5.02 7.92
C THR A 55 3.02 3.89 7.14
N LEU A 56 4.22 4.13 6.61
CA LEU A 56 5.06 3.11 6.02
C LEU A 56 5.85 2.41 7.13
N ILE A 57 5.88 1.08 7.10
CA ILE A 57 6.56 0.25 8.09
C ILE A 57 7.57 -0.62 7.35
N ASP A 58 8.85 -0.31 7.49
CA ASP A 58 9.95 -1.11 6.96
C ASP A 58 10.82 -1.61 8.11
N ARG A 59 10.93 -2.94 8.26
CA ARG A 59 11.73 -3.58 9.34
C ARG A 59 11.45 -3.00 10.74
N GLY A 60 10.19 -2.64 11.01
CA GLY A 60 9.75 -2.05 12.28
C GLY A 60 9.95 -0.54 12.40
N ILE A 61 10.64 0.11 11.46
CA ILE A 61 10.77 1.56 11.38
C ILE A 61 9.48 2.14 10.82
N LYS A 62 8.85 3.03 11.58
CA LYS A 62 7.60 3.69 11.20
C LYS A 62 7.87 5.08 10.63
N THR A 63 7.44 5.30 9.40
CA THR A 63 7.55 6.58 8.69
C THR A 63 6.15 7.09 8.39
N LYS A 64 5.74 8.18 9.07
CA LYS A 64 4.45 8.83 8.81
C LYS A 64 4.54 9.72 7.59
N VAL A 65 3.53 9.65 6.72
CA VAL A 65 3.41 10.45 5.51
C VAL A 65 2.02 11.08 5.45
N HIS A 66 1.98 12.37 5.18
CA HIS A 66 0.78 13.14 4.84
C HIS A 66 0.84 13.39 3.32
N LEU A 67 -0.19 12.94 2.61
CA LEU A 67 -0.31 13.08 1.16
C LEU A 67 -0.40 14.57 0.82
N ALA A 68 0.58 15.06 0.06
CA ALA A 68 0.64 16.45 -0.36
C ALA A 68 -0.50 16.86 -1.29
N CYS A 69 -0.78 18.16 -1.29
CA CYS A 69 -1.74 18.86 -2.16
C CYS A 69 -3.21 18.54 -1.89
N ILE A 70 -3.53 17.66 -0.95
CA ILE A 70 -4.88 17.17 -0.74
C ILE A 70 -5.30 17.27 0.74
N ASP A 71 -6.60 17.42 1.00
CA ASP A 71 -7.21 17.33 2.33
C ASP A 71 -8.45 16.42 2.20
N ALA A 72 -8.37 15.20 2.73
CA ALA A 72 -9.42 14.20 2.65
C ALA A 72 -10.46 14.37 3.78
N PRO A 73 -11.71 13.89 3.60
CA PRO A 73 -12.69 13.89 4.68
C PRO A 73 -12.17 13.15 5.90
N GLU A 74 -12.41 13.72 7.08
CA GLU A 74 -12.08 13.07 8.35
C GLU A 74 -12.85 11.76 8.50
N LEU A 75 -12.35 10.77 9.26
CA LEU A 75 -13.00 9.46 9.39
C LEU A 75 -14.49 9.53 9.80
N LEU A 76 -14.82 10.49 10.66
CA LEU A 76 -16.18 10.71 11.16
C LEU A 76 -17.03 11.61 10.24
N GLN A 77 -16.42 12.18 9.21
CA GLN A 77 -17.08 12.96 8.19
C GLN A 77 -17.69 12.05 7.12
N ALA A 78 -18.73 12.52 6.43
CA ALA A 78 -19.23 11.85 5.24
C ALA A 78 -18.09 11.56 4.24
N GLU A 79 -18.12 10.36 3.64
CA GLU A 79 -17.07 9.80 2.78
C GLU A 79 -15.71 9.52 3.46
N GLY A 80 -15.50 9.78 4.75
CA GLY A 80 -14.22 9.57 5.44
C GLY A 80 -13.72 8.12 5.42
N GLU A 81 -14.54 7.18 5.89
CA GLU A 81 -14.19 5.74 5.83
C GLU A 81 -14.08 5.22 4.39
N HIS A 82 -14.84 5.79 3.45
CA HIS A 82 -14.75 5.43 2.04
C HIS A 82 -13.41 5.88 1.44
N ALA A 83 -13.01 7.13 1.68
CA ALA A 83 -11.72 7.67 1.26
C ALA A 83 -10.57 6.83 1.82
N ARG A 84 -10.60 6.50 3.11
CA ARG A 84 -9.63 5.60 3.74
C ARG A 84 -9.55 4.24 3.05
N LYS A 85 -10.69 3.60 2.80
CA LYS A 85 -10.74 2.28 2.16
C LYS A 85 -10.21 2.30 0.73
N VAL A 86 -10.53 3.34 -0.03
CA VAL A 86 -10.02 3.51 -1.40
C VAL A 86 -8.52 3.74 -1.37
N LEU A 87 -8.00 4.60 -0.49
CA LEU A 87 -6.56 4.78 -0.35
C LEU A 87 -5.87 3.47 0.04
N GLN A 88 -6.44 2.69 0.95
CA GLN A 88 -5.91 1.37 1.30
C GLN A 88 -5.83 0.46 0.07
N ASN A 89 -6.86 0.41 -0.77
CA ASN A 89 -6.87 -0.40 -1.99
C ASN A 89 -5.87 0.11 -3.05
N VAL A 90 -5.68 1.43 -3.16
CA VAL A 90 -4.71 2.03 -4.09
C VAL A 90 -3.27 1.68 -3.72
N LEU A 91 -3.01 1.45 -2.43
CA LEU A 91 -1.67 1.16 -1.90
C LEU A 91 -1.42 -0.34 -1.65
N ASP A 92 -2.44 -1.18 -1.79
CA ASP A 92 -2.37 -2.61 -1.44
C ASP A 92 -1.54 -3.39 -2.46
N ASP A 93 -0.64 -4.23 -1.98
CA ASP A 93 0.27 -5.06 -2.80
C ASP A 93 1.10 -4.30 -3.87
N GLU A 94 1.21 -2.98 -3.77
CA GLU A 94 1.95 -2.14 -4.71
C GLU A 94 3.35 -1.76 -4.21
N GLU A 95 4.28 -1.49 -5.13
CA GLU A 95 5.55 -0.82 -4.81
C GLU A 95 5.30 0.65 -4.47
N ILE A 96 5.75 1.09 -3.28
CA ILE A 96 5.51 2.45 -2.79
C ILE A 96 6.79 3.29 -2.83
N ALA A 97 6.69 4.45 -3.48
CA ALA A 97 7.69 5.51 -3.42
C ALA A 97 7.05 6.81 -2.94
N VAL A 98 7.82 7.63 -2.20
CA VAL A 98 7.34 8.93 -1.72
C VAL A 98 8.23 10.04 -2.25
N LYS A 99 7.65 10.93 -3.06
CA LYS A 99 8.29 12.18 -3.46
C LYS A 99 8.07 13.21 -2.36
N VAL A 100 9.03 13.27 -1.44
CA VAL A 100 8.97 14.16 -0.28
C VAL A 100 9.21 15.61 -0.69
N PHE A 101 8.35 16.51 -0.25
CA PHE A 101 8.52 17.97 -0.40
C PHE A 101 9.12 18.58 0.86
N LYS A 102 8.59 18.22 2.04
CA LYS A 102 9.03 18.76 3.34
C LYS A 102 8.65 17.81 4.48
N LYS A 103 9.03 18.18 5.70
CA LYS A 103 8.38 17.67 6.91
C LYS A 103 7.40 18.71 7.41
N ASP A 104 6.21 18.27 7.83
CA ASP A 104 5.23 19.16 8.45
C ASP A 104 5.54 19.42 9.93
N LYS A 105 4.74 20.31 10.55
CA LYS A 105 4.91 20.68 11.97
C LYS A 105 4.69 19.53 12.96
N PHE A 106 4.09 18.42 12.51
CA PHE A 106 3.85 17.21 13.31
C PHE A 106 4.94 16.15 13.08
N GLY A 107 5.96 16.47 12.27
CA GLY A 107 7.09 15.58 11.98
C GLY A 107 6.80 14.52 10.93
N ARG A 108 5.65 14.59 10.24
CA ARG A 108 5.30 13.69 9.13
C ARG A 108 5.99 14.17 7.86
N TYR A 109 6.34 13.25 6.99
CA TYR A 109 6.76 13.61 5.64
C TYR A 109 5.55 14.09 4.86
N TYR A 110 5.66 15.24 4.21
CA TYR A 110 4.63 15.78 3.33
C TYR A 110 5.09 15.57 1.89
N GLY A 111 4.34 14.80 1.09
CA GLY A 111 4.77 14.45 -0.26
C GLY A 111 3.74 13.66 -1.07
N GLU A 112 4.07 13.42 -2.33
CA GLU A 112 3.25 12.59 -3.22
C GLU A 112 3.63 11.12 -3.04
N VAL A 113 2.61 10.27 -2.91
CA VAL A 113 2.78 8.82 -2.78
C VAL A 113 2.54 8.19 -4.15
N LEU A 114 3.55 7.50 -4.67
CA LEU A 114 3.45 6.70 -5.88
C LEU A 114 3.27 5.24 -5.48
N ALA A 115 2.25 4.58 -6.04
CA ALA A 115 1.93 3.18 -5.84
C ALA A 115 1.78 2.51 -7.21
N GLY A 116 2.60 1.52 -7.54
CA GLY A 116 2.54 0.84 -8.84
C GLY A 116 2.75 1.79 -10.03
N GLY A 117 3.50 2.87 -9.83
CA GLY A 117 3.69 3.94 -10.81
C GLY A 117 2.56 4.98 -10.92
N GLN A 118 1.46 4.81 -10.17
CA GLN A 118 0.36 5.76 -10.11
C GLN A 118 0.51 6.72 -8.93
N ASN A 119 0.13 7.99 -9.10
CA ASN A 119 0.14 8.96 -8.00
C ASN A 119 -1.16 8.84 -7.19
N ALA A 120 -1.09 8.26 -5.99
CA ALA A 120 -2.23 8.02 -5.13
C ALA A 120 -2.97 9.31 -4.77
N ASN A 121 -2.25 10.41 -4.53
CA ASN A 121 -2.85 11.70 -4.20
C ASN A 121 -3.79 12.18 -5.32
N LYS A 122 -3.33 12.08 -6.58
CA LYS A 122 -4.15 12.45 -7.75
C LYS A 122 -5.34 11.52 -7.93
N VAL A 123 -5.16 10.23 -7.67
CA VAL A 123 -6.26 9.25 -7.71
C VAL A 123 -7.34 9.66 -6.71
N MET A 124 -6.98 9.97 -5.45
CA MET A 124 -7.94 10.38 -4.42
C MET A 124 -8.77 11.61 -4.83
N VAL A 125 -8.13 12.65 -5.36
CA VAL A 125 -8.85 13.85 -5.85
C VAL A 125 -9.70 13.54 -7.08
N SER A 126 -9.20 12.72 -8.01
CA SER A 126 -9.94 12.36 -9.23
C SER A 126 -11.22 11.60 -8.96
N LEU A 127 -11.27 10.87 -7.84
CA LEU A 127 -12.45 10.14 -7.38
C LEU A 127 -13.38 10.98 -6.49
N GLY A 128 -13.04 12.25 -6.25
CA GLY A 128 -13.79 13.12 -5.34
C GLY A 128 -13.68 12.68 -3.88
N LEU A 129 -12.61 12.00 -3.50
CA LEU A 129 -12.38 11.48 -2.13
C LEU A 129 -11.37 12.33 -1.35
N ALA A 130 -10.91 13.44 -1.94
CA ALA A 130 -10.16 14.48 -1.27
C ALA A 130 -10.34 15.82 -1.96
N HIS A 131 -10.17 16.90 -1.22
CA HIS A 131 -10.12 18.26 -1.74
C HIS A 131 -8.72 18.63 -2.20
N TYR A 132 -8.62 19.56 -3.14
CA TYR A 132 -7.36 20.25 -3.41
C TYR A 132 -7.06 21.27 -2.29
N ASP A 133 -5.99 21.04 -1.53
CA ASP A 133 -5.53 21.95 -0.47
C ASP A 133 -4.72 23.12 -1.07
N ARG A 134 -5.46 24.18 -1.42
CA ARG A 134 -4.93 25.44 -1.96
C ARG A 134 -3.98 26.17 -1.01
N LEU A 135 -3.98 25.86 0.28
CA LEU A 135 -3.20 26.58 1.28
C LEU A 135 -1.75 26.06 1.39
N GLN A 136 -1.46 24.85 0.87
CA GLN A 136 -0.28 24.13 1.31
C GLN A 136 0.90 23.96 0.35
N GLU A 137 0.80 24.38 -0.93
CA GLU A 137 2.01 24.57 -1.77
C GLU A 137 1.73 25.33 -3.08
N LYS A 138 2.74 26.02 -3.62
CA LYS A 138 2.66 26.68 -4.95
C LYS A 138 2.71 25.70 -6.13
N ASP A 139 3.28 24.51 -5.94
CA ASP A 139 3.53 23.54 -7.01
C ASP A 139 2.42 22.49 -7.18
N CYS A 140 1.27 22.69 -6.53
CA CYS A 140 0.12 21.77 -6.59
C CYS A 140 -0.99 22.22 -7.56
N SER A 141 -0.75 23.24 -8.41
CA SER A 141 -1.79 23.85 -9.25
C SER A 141 -2.49 22.86 -10.20
N GLU A 142 -1.81 21.78 -10.59
CA GLU A 142 -2.40 20.73 -11.42
C GLU A 142 -3.58 19.98 -10.75
N TYR A 143 -3.66 19.97 -9.42
CA TYR A 143 -4.74 19.32 -8.69
C TYR A 143 -6.08 20.05 -8.83
N GLU A 144 -6.06 21.35 -9.15
CA GLU A 144 -7.27 22.14 -9.34
C GLU A 144 -8.13 21.60 -10.49
N ALA A 145 -7.51 21.31 -11.63
CA ALA A 145 -8.23 20.77 -12.79
C ALA A 145 -8.80 19.37 -12.52
N ILE A 146 -8.10 18.56 -11.70
CA ILE A 146 -8.54 17.23 -11.29
C ILE A 146 -9.77 17.34 -10.38
N GLU A 147 -9.72 18.23 -9.38
CA GLU A 147 -10.84 18.49 -8.47
C GLU A 147 -12.07 19.00 -9.25
N GLN A 148 -11.87 19.97 -10.15
CA GLN A 148 -12.95 20.50 -10.99
C GLN A 148 -13.62 19.41 -11.83
N LYS A 149 -12.84 18.45 -12.37
CA LYS A 149 -13.42 17.32 -13.10
C LYS A 149 -14.26 16.45 -12.19
N ALA A 150 -13.75 16.06 -11.02
CA ALA A 150 -14.50 15.25 -10.05
C ALA A 150 -15.78 15.94 -9.57
N GLN A 151 -15.77 17.27 -9.40
CA GLN A 151 -16.95 18.08 -9.11
C GLN A 151 -17.97 18.02 -10.24
N SER A 152 -17.53 18.22 -11.49
CA SER A 152 -18.40 18.19 -12.67
C SER A 152 -19.08 16.83 -12.86
N ASP A 153 -18.36 15.76 -12.51
CA ASP A 153 -18.84 14.38 -12.58
C ASP A 153 -19.62 13.94 -11.34
N ARG A 154 -19.71 14.80 -10.31
CA ARG A 154 -20.39 14.54 -9.03
C ARG A 154 -19.89 13.27 -8.34
N LEU A 155 -18.57 13.10 -8.28
CA LEU A 155 -17.93 11.96 -7.65
C LEU A 155 -17.68 12.18 -6.15
N GLY A 156 -17.71 11.10 -5.37
CA GLY A 156 -17.38 11.11 -3.95
C GLY A 156 -18.14 12.18 -3.16
N ILE A 157 -17.41 13.06 -2.48
CA ILE A 157 -17.98 14.15 -1.68
C ILE A 157 -18.87 15.10 -2.49
N TRP A 158 -18.70 15.15 -3.81
CA TRP A 158 -19.43 16.03 -4.72
C TRP A 158 -20.79 15.48 -5.20
N ALA A 159 -21.16 14.26 -4.76
CA ALA A 159 -22.37 13.58 -5.22
C ALA A 159 -23.67 14.39 -5.00
N ASN A 160 -23.72 15.17 -3.91
CA ASN A 160 -24.88 15.96 -3.51
C ASN A 160 -24.72 17.47 -3.78
N GLY A 161 -23.71 17.86 -4.57
CA GLY A 161 -23.43 19.27 -4.90
C GLY A 161 -22.01 19.70 -4.53
N THR A 162 -21.68 20.96 -4.82
CA THR A 162 -20.36 21.54 -4.56
C THR A 162 -20.22 22.17 -3.17
N GLU A 163 -21.34 22.38 -2.49
CA GLU A 163 -21.35 22.87 -1.11
C GLU A 163 -21.13 21.70 -0.16
N VAL A 164 -19.89 21.50 0.25
CA VAL A 164 -19.47 20.45 1.18
C VAL A 164 -18.73 21.06 2.35
N ILE A 165 -18.84 20.44 3.52
CA ILE A 165 -18.05 20.83 4.69
C ILE A 165 -16.60 20.44 4.40
N LEU A 166 -15.67 21.40 4.44
CA LEU A 166 -14.25 21.07 4.27
C LEU A 166 -13.71 20.35 5.52
N PRO A 167 -12.70 19.47 5.40
CA PRO A 167 -12.12 18.79 6.56
C PRO A 167 -11.60 19.80 7.59
N SER A 168 -10.97 20.90 7.15
CA SER A 168 -10.56 21.98 8.05
C SER A 168 -11.70 22.62 8.85
N GLN A 169 -12.90 22.71 8.27
CA GLN A 169 -14.10 23.21 8.94
C GLN A 169 -14.65 22.18 9.92
N PHE A 170 -14.75 20.91 9.49
CA PHE A 170 -15.16 19.79 10.32
C PHE A 170 -14.28 19.69 11.58
N ARG A 171 -12.95 19.78 11.43
CA ARG A 171 -11.99 19.77 12.54
C ARG A 171 -12.27 20.87 13.57
N ARG A 172 -12.65 22.09 13.13
CA ARG A 172 -12.98 23.21 14.02
C ARG A 172 -14.30 22.98 14.76
N GLU A 173 -15.33 22.55 14.05
CA GLU A 173 -16.67 22.35 14.60
C GLU A 173 -16.71 21.23 15.64
N HIS A 174 -15.96 20.15 15.40
CA HIS A 174 -15.90 18.97 16.27
C HIS A 174 -14.76 19.02 17.30
N LYS A 175 -14.00 20.12 17.39
CA LYS A 175 -12.85 20.29 18.29
C LYS A 175 -11.77 19.19 18.13
N LEU A 176 -11.57 18.70 16.91
CA LEU A 176 -10.59 17.66 16.57
C LEU A 176 -9.20 18.23 16.25
N LEU A 177 -8.95 19.50 16.55
CA LEU A 177 -7.64 20.12 16.33
C LEU A 177 -6.57 19.41 17.16
N GLY A 178 -5.71 18.64 16.48
CA GLY A 178 -4.63 17.87 17.10
C GLY A 178 -4.99 16.43 17.47
N VAL A 179 -6.22 15.98 17.19
CA VAL A 179 -6.66 14.59 17.39
C VAL A 179 -6.48 13.86 16.06
N GLY A 180 -5.50 12.97 15.96
CA GLY A 180 -5.31 12.09 14.78
C GLY A 180 -4.05 12.30 13.93
N TYR A 181 -3.06 13.07 14.39
CA TYR A 181 -1.80 13.29 13.66
C TYR A 181 -0.60 12.50 14.22
#